data_AF-A0A5C6Z3H8-F1
#
_entry.id   AF-A0A5C6Z3H8-F1
#
_cell.length_a   1.000
_cell.length_b   1.000
_cell.length_c   1.000
_cell.angle_alpha   90.00
_cell.angle_beta   90.00
_cell.angle_gamma   90.00
#
_symmetry.space_group_name_H-M   'P 1'
#
loop_
_entity.id
_entity.type
_entity.pdbx_description
1 polymer ?
#
loop_
_entity_poly.entity_id
_entity_poly.type
_entity_poly.pdbx_seq_one_letter_code
_entity_poly.pdbx_strand_id
1 'polypeptide(L)'
;MENTFKSQATSRIEYAMRYNTKIKKQNCDNCNKNIEIPLNKIYAKESKLTYLSAGIIFLIGSVLVLIFWIKILSSSNTAMGLYAVALILLVPVWVYVIIKKQDRIRVSTFNHTYVSEDL
;
A
#
# COMPACT_ATOMS: atom_id res chain seq x y z
N MET A 1 -3.04 -24.91 3.10
CA MET A 1 -1.74 -24.30 2.76
C MET A 1 -2.01 -22.99 2.05
N GLU A 2 -1.65 -21.85 2.65
CA GLU A 2 -1.79 -20.51 2.06
C GLU A 2 -0.58 -20.24 1.15
N ASN A 3 -0.72 -20.52 -0.15
CA ASN A 3 0.35 -20.24 -1.11
C ASN A 3 0.35 -18.75 -1.44
N THR A 4 1.32 -18.00 -0.91
CA THR A 4 1.42 -16.55 -1.11
C THR A 4 2.20 -16.25 -2.40
N PHE A 5 1.72 -15.33 -3.23
CA PHE A 5 2.49 -14.79 -4.35
C PHE A 5 2.35 -13.27 -4.43
N LYS A 6 3.33 -12.62 -5.07
CA LYS A 6 3.34 -11.17 -5.29
C LYS A 6 2.99 -10.87 -6.75
N SER A 7 2.17 -9.85 -6.94
CA SER A 7 1.83 -9.30 -8.26
C SER A 7 1.80 -7.79 -8.18
N GLN A 8 2.18 -7.12 -9.27
CA GLN A 8 2.02 -5.67 -9.43
C GLN A 8 0.65 -5.27 -9.99
N ALA A 9 -0.15 -6.22 -10.48
CA ALA A 9 -1.48 -5.94 -11.01
C ALA A 9 -2.43 -5.49 -9.88
N THR A 10 -3.22 -4.45 -10.14
CA THR A 10 -4.15 -3.86 -9.17
C THR A 10 -5.49 -4.61 -9.11
N SER A 11 -5.86 -5.33 -10.17
CA SER A 11 -7.09 -6.13 -10.26
C SER A 11 -6.85 -7.49 -10.94
N ARG A 12 -7.81 -8.42 -10.80
CA ARG A 12 -7.79 -9.72 -11.49
C ARG A 12 -7.86 -9.56 -13.01
N ILE A 13 -8.62 -8.58 -13.50
CA ILE A 13 -8.74 -8.29 -14.94
C ILE A 13 -7.42 -7.75 -15.48
N GLU A 14 -6.79 -6.80 -14.78
CA GLU A 14 -5.47 -6.29 -15.17
C GLU A 14 -4.44 -7.42 -15.20
N TYR A 15 -4.47 -8.32 -14.21
CA TYR A 15 -3.62 -9.51 -14.23
C TYR A 15 -3.89 -10.36 -15.47
N ALA A 16 -5.16 -10.66 -15.76
CA ALA A 16 -5.53 -11.50 -16.88
C ALA A 16 -5.11 -10.91 -18.22
N MET A 17 -5.29 -9.60 -18.41
CA MET A 17 -4.85 -8.88 -19.60
C MET A 17 -3.32 -8.85 -19.71
N ARG A 18 -2.60 -8.54 -18.62
CA ARG A 18 -1.15 -8.38 -18.63
C ARG A 18 -0.40 -9.68 -18.92
N TYR A 19 -0.92 -10.79 -18.43
CA TYR A 19 -0.29 -12.11 -18.59
C TYR A 19 -1.02 -12.99 -19.60
N ASN A 20 -2.02 -12.45 -20.29
CA ASN A 20 -2.91 -13.16 -21.22
C ASN A 20 -3.35 -14.53 -20.68
N THR A 21 -3.79 -14.58 -19.41
CA THR A 21 -4.13 -15.85 -18.74
C THR A 21 -5.18 -15.68 -17.66
N LYS A 22 -6.07 -16.69 -17.54
CA LYS A 22 -7.09 -16.76 -16.48
C LYS A 22 -6.67 -17.65 -15.31
N ILE A 23 -5.52 -18.31 -15.44
CA ILE A 23 -4.98 -19.24 -14.45
C ILE A 23 -3.61 -18.78 -13.97
N LYS A 24 -3.41 -18.81 -12.66
CA LYS A 24 -2.09 -18.65 -12.07
C LYS A 24 -1.47 -20.04 -11.91
N LYS A 25 -0.38 -20.29 -12.62
CA LYS A 25 0.51 -21.42 -12.31
C LYS A 25 1.38 -21.03 -11.14
N GLN A 26 1.31 -21.79 -10.05
CA GLN A 26 2.13 -21.61 -8.87
C GLN A 26 2.80 -22.95 -8.54
N ASN A 27 4.12 -22.93 -8.45
CA ASN A 27 4.84 -24.07 -7.93
C ASN A 27 4.63 -24.13 -6.42
N CYS A 28 4.16 -25.26 -5.91
CA CYS A 28 4.14 -25.48 -4.48
C CYS A 28 5.49 -26.08 -4.06
N ASP A 29 6.35 -25.25 -3.47
CA ASP A 29 7.69 -25.67 -3.03
C ASP A 29 7.65 -26.86 -2.06
N ASN A 30 6.59 -26.95 -1.24
CA ASN A 30 6.44 -28.03 -0.26
C ASN A 30 5.72 -29.28 -0.82
N CYS A 31 5.04 -29.15 -1.95
CA CYS A 31 4.26 -30.24 -2.57
C CYS A 31 4.97 -30.84 -3.78
N ASN A 32 6.05 -30.19 -4.27
CA ASN A 32 6.70 -30.43 -5.56
C ASN A 32 5.70 -30.65 -6.71
N LYS A 33 4.63 -29.85 -6.73
CA LYS A 33 3.55 -29.91 -7.72
C LYS A 33 3.26 -28.51 -8.24
N ASN A 34 3.09 -28.43 -9.56
CA ASN A 34 2.56 -27.24 -10.21
C ASN A 34 1.04 -27.22 -10.03
N ILE A 35 0.55 -26.17 -9.38
CA ILE A 35 -0.88 -25.98 -9.14
C ILE A 35 -1.36 -24.89 -10.09
N GLU A 36 -2.46 -25.16 -10.79
CA GLU A 36 -3.14 -24.16 -11.60
C GLU A 36 -4.34 -23.64 -10.81
N ILE A 37 -4.29 -22.36 -10.43
CA ILE A 37 -5.30 -21.71 -9.60
C ILE A 37 -6.04 -20.70 -10.48
N PRO A 38 -7.36 -20.81 -10.67
CA PRO A 38 -8.11 -19.80 -11.40
C PRO A 38 -8.07 -18.46 -10.66
N LEU A 39 -7.88 -17.36 -11.39
CA LEU A 39 -7.71 -16.02 -10.80
C LEU A 39 -8.86 -15.63 -9.86
N ASN A 40 -10.09 -16.05 -10.17
CA ASN A 40 -11.28 -15.78 -9.35
C ASN A 40 -11.24 -16.45 -7.96
N LYS A 41 -10.39 -17.47 -7.76
CA LYS A 41 -10.16 -18.11 -6.44
C LYS A 41 -9.00 -17.49 -5.65
N ILE A 42 -8.31 -16.50 -6.23
CA ILE A 42 -7.19 -15.82 -5.59
C ILE A 42 -7.71 -14.59 -4.85
N TYR A 43 -7.25 -14.41 -3.61
CA TYR A 43 -7.57 -13.25 -2.77
C TYR A 43 -6.31 -12.43 -2.52
N ALA A 44 -6.45 -11.10 -2.65
CA ALA A 44 -5.46 -10.15 -2.20
C ALA A 44 -5.59 -9.95 -0.69
N LYS A 45 -4.43 -9.76 -0.04
CA LYS A 45 -4.29 -9.44 1.37
C LYS A 45 -3.60 -8.10 1.52
N GLU A 46 -3.91 -7.37 2.58
CA GLU A 46 -3.22 -6.13 2.90
C GLU A 46 -1.72 -6.37 3.13
N SER A 47 -0.92 -5.40 2.67
CA SER A 47 0.54 -5.52 2.71
C SER A 47 1.07 -5.00 4.05
N LYS A 48 1.52 -5.91 4.91
CA LYS A 48 2.23 -5.56 6.16
C LYS A 48 3.48 -4.71 5.91
N LEU A 49 4.14 -4.91 4.77
CA LEU A 49 5.32 -4.13 4.37
C LEU A 49 4.95 -2.69 4.00
N THR A 50 3.80 -2.47 3.37
CA THR A 50 3.30 -1.12 3.06
C THR A 50 3.01 -0.33 4.33
N TYR A 51 2.47 -0.99 5.36
CA TYR A 51 2.27 -0.37 6.66
C TYR A 51 3.58 -0.01 7.35
N LEU A 52 4.57 -0.92 7.30
CA LEU A 52 5.88 -0.69 7.88
C LEU A 52 6.59 0.49 7.21
N SER A 53 6.59 0.55 5.87
CA SER A 53 7.21 1.65 5.12
C SER A 53 6.49 2.99 5.36
N ALA A 54 5.16 2.98 5.41
CA ALA A 54 4.38 4.18 5.74
C ALA A 54 4.71 4.70 7.15
N GLY A 55 4.88 3.80 8.13
CA GLY A 55 5.31 4.16 9.49
C GLY A 55 6.71 4.76 9.55
N ILE A 56 7.66 4.23 8.79
CA ILE A 56 9.02 4.78 8.69
C ILE A 56 9.00 6.19 8.10
N ILE A 57 8.25 6.39 7.00
CA ILE A 57 8.09 7.72 6.38
C ILE A 57 7.47 8.71 7.37
N PHE A 58 6.47 8.28 8.13
CA PHE A 58 5.84 9.09 9.17
C PHE A 58 6.84 9.52 10.25
N LEU A 59 7.66 8.59 10.75
CA LEU A 59 8.67 8.89 11.78
C LEU A 59 9.72 9.87 11.26
N ILE A 60 10.27 9.63 10.08
CA ILE A 60 11.28 10.52 9.47
C ILE A 60 10.69 11.91 9.24
N GLY A 61 9.48 11.97 8.66
CA GLY A 61 8.78 13.23 8.42
C GLY A 61 8.53 14.00 9.72
N SER A 62 8.12 13.31 10.78
CA SER A 62 7.87 13.93 12.10
C SER A 62 9.16 14.49 12.72
N VAL A 63 10.28 13.76 12.65
CA VAL A 63 11.57 14.23 13.16
C VAL A 63 12.05 15.47 12.39
N LEU A 64 11.92 15.48 11.06
CA LEU A 64 12.27 16.65 10.25
C LEU A 64 11.44 17.87 10.63
N VAL A 65 10.13 17.70 10.80
CA VAL A 65 9.22 18.78 11.22
C VAL A 65 9.61 19.32 12.60
N LEU A 66 9.98 18.45 13.54
CA LEU A 66 10.44 18.88 14.87
C LEU A 66 11.75 19.68 14.84
N ILE A 67 12.71 19.31 13.98
CA ILE A 67 13.96 20.07 13.83
C ILE A 67 13.67 21.48 13.28
N PHE A 68 12.82 21.57 12.26
CA PHE A 68 12.38 22.86 11.72
C PHE A 68 11.60 23.69 12.75
N TRP A 69 10.76 23.04 13.55
CA TRP A 69 10.00 23.67 14.63
C TRP A 69 10.91 24.36 15.63
N ILE A 70 11.91 23.65 16.18
CA ILE A 70 12.84 24.21 17.17
C ILE A 70 13.56 25.45 16.60
N LYS A 71 13.99 25.38 15.33
CA LYS A 71 14.66 26.50 14.66
C LYS A 71 13.73 27.71 14.49
N ILE A 72 12.48 27.49 14.06
CA ILE A 72 11.48 28.54 13.91
C ILE A 72 11.12 29.17 15.26
N LEU A 73 10.91 28.36 16.30
CA LEU A 73 10.55 28.85 17.64
C LEU A 73 11.69 29.68 18.25
N SER A 74 12.94 29.30 18.00
CA SER A 74 14.12 30.07 18.44
C SER A 74 14.28 31.42 17.72
N SER A 75 13.72 31.56 16.52
CA SER A 75 13.90 32.74 15.67
C SER A 75 12.66 33.63 15.56
N SER A 76 11.48 33.18 16.00
CA SER A 76 10.20 33.89 15.81
C SER A 76 9.46 34.07 17.14
N ASN A 77 9.26 35.34 17.53
CA ASN A 77 8.40 35.73 18.66
C ASN A 77 6.94 35.95 18.23
N THR A 78 6.55 35.55 17.01
CA THR A 78 5.25 35.86 16.41
C THR A 78 4.37 34.62 16.32
N ALA A 79 3.12 34.75 16.78
CA ALA A 79 2.11 33.68 16.78
C ALA A 79 1.88 33.02 15.40
N MET A 80 2.20 33.71 14.32
CA MET A 80 2.08 33.21 12.95
C MET A 80 3.02 32.02 12.66
N GLY A 81 4.21 31.98 13.25
CA GLY A 81 5.14 30.84 13.12
C GLY A 81 4.60 29.57 13.77
N LEU A 82 3.88 29.69 14.89
CA LEU A 82 3.23 28.58 15.58
C LEU A 82 2.15 27.92 14.72
N TYR A 83 1.27 28.71 14.10
CA TYR A 83 0.19 28.20 13.24
C TYR A 83 0.74 27.51 11.98
N ALA A 84 1.77 28.08 11.36
CA ALA A 84 2.35 27.53 10.14
C ALA A 84 2.89 26.10 10.34
N VAL A 85 3.54 25.84 11.47
CA VAL A 85 4.11 24.51 11.71
C VAL A 85 3.07 23.52 12.26
N ALA A 86 2.07 23.98 13.00
CA ALA A 86 0.94 23.12 13.37
C ALA A 86 0.28 22.52 12.12
N LEU A 87 0.16 23.28 11.02
CA LEU A 87 -0.34 22.79 9.74
C LEU A 87 0.65 21.81 9.07
N ILE A 88 1.95 22.08 9.12
CA ILE A 88 2.98 21.20 8.54
C ILE A 88 3.02 19.84 9.25
N LEU A 89 2.77 19.79 10.55
CA LEU A 89 2.74 18.55 11.34
C LEU A 89 1.61 17.60 10.90
N LEU A 90 0.55 18.14 10.28
CA LEU A 90 -0.52 17.32 9.72
C LEU A 90 -0.08 16.58 8.44
N VAL A 91 0.90 17.08 7.69
CA VAL A 91 1.36 16.49 6.42
C VAL A 91 1.75 15.01 6.54
N PRO A 92 2.65 14.59 7.46
CA PRO A 92 3.00 13.18 7.60
C PRO A 92 1.80 12.30 7.98
N VAL A 93 0.85 12.83 8.76
CA VAL A 93 -0.40 12.12 9.11
C VAL A 93 -1.25 11.88 7.84
N TRP A 94 -1.44 12.91 7.03
CA TRP A 94 -2.18 12.81 5.76
C TRP A 94 -1.54 11.81 4.80
N VAL A 95 -0.22 11.85 4.64
CA VAL A 95 0.52 10.89 3.80
C VAL A 95 0.29 9.45 4.26
N TYR A 96 0.39 9.19 5.58
CA TYR A 96 0.13 7.87 6.15
C TYR A 96 -1.29 7.38 5.85
N VAL A 97 -2.30 8.25 6.06
CA VAL A 97 -3.71 7.92 5.80
C VAL A 97 -3.95 7.61 4.33
N ILE A 98 -3.36 8.38 3.42
CA ILE A 98 -3.49 8.17 1.97
C ILE A 98 -2.90 6.81 1.57
N ILE A 99 -1.69 6.49 2.01
CA ILE A 99 -1.03 5.21 1.70
C ILE A 99 -1.87 4.03 2.19
N LYS A 100 -2.36 4.11 3.44
CA LYS A 100 -3.24 3.09 4.02
C LYS A 100 -4.54 2.92 3.23
N LYS A 101 -5.17 4.03 2.85
CA LYS A 101 -6.41 4.01 2.07
C LYS A 101 -6.18 3.39 0.69
N GLN A 102 -5.07 3.71 0.03
CA GLN A 102 -4.72 3.14 -1.27
C GLN A 102 -4.50 1.62 -1.20
N ASP A 103 -3.78 1.11 -0.18
CA ASP A 103 -3.57 -0.34 -0.02
C ASP A 103 -4.91 -1.07 0.21
N ARG A 104 -5.80 -0.50 1.03
CA ARG A 104 -7.14 -1.05 1.27
C ARG A 104 -7.99 -1.07 -0.01
N ILE A 105 -7.98 0.01 -0.79
CA ILE A 105 -8.69 0.07 -2.08
C ILE A 105 -8.14 -0.99 -3.03
N ARG A 106 -6.81 -1.14 -3.14
CA ARG A 106 -6.20 -2.17 -4.00
C ARG A 106 -6.70 -3.58 -3.64
N VAL A 107 -6.69 -3.91 -2.35
CA VAL A 107 -7.16 -5.22 -1.87
C VAL A 107 -8.65 -5.42 -2.15
N SER A 108 -9.46 -4.40 -1.89
CA SER A 108 -10.89 -4.43 -2.17
C SER A 108 -11.17 -4.63 -3.67
N THR A 109 -10.56 -3.82 -4.53
CA THR A 109 -10.72 -3.91 -5.99
C THR A 109 -10.33 -5.30 -6.49
N PHE A 110 -9.17 -5.81 -6.08
CA PHE A 110 -8.74 -7.15 -6.49
C PHE A 110 -9.72 -8.25 -6.06
N ASN A 111 -10.28 -8.17 -4.85
CA ASN A 111 -11.18 -9.20 -4.33
C ASN A 111 -12.59 -9.13 -4.92
N HIS A 112 -13.07 -7.94 -5.28
CA HIS A 112 -14.42 -7.72 -5.81
C HIS A 112 -14.52 -7.76 -7.34
N THR A 113 -13.41 -7.65 -8.08
CA THR A 113 -13.43 -7.75 -9.54
C THR A 113 -13.27 -9.20 -9.98
N TYR A 114 -14.11 -9.66 -10.91
CA TYR A 114 -14.05 -11.01 -11.50
C TYR A 114 -13.63 -10.92 -12.97
N VAL A 115 -12.91 -11.94 -13.43
CA VAL A 115 -12.61 -12.10 -14.86
C VAL A 115 -13.78 -12.84 -15.49
N SER A 116 -14.39 -12.27 -16.53
CA SER A 116 -15.44 -12.91 -17.32
C SER A 116 -14.89 -14.11 -18.08
N GLU A 117 -15.74 -15.09 -18.34
CA GLU A 117 -15.34 -16.30 -19.06
C GLU A 117 -15.09 -16.05 -20.56
N ASP A 118 -15.59 -14.94 -21.11
CA ASP A 118 -15.64 -14.62 -22.55
C ASP A 118 -14.41 -13.91 -23.15
N LEU A 119 -13.22 -14.13 -22.58
CA LEU A 119 -11.94 -13.60 -23.13
C LEU A 119 -11.21 -14.62 -24.00
#